data_AF-A0A352C4B5-F1
#
_entry.id   AF-A0A352C4B5-F1
#
_cell.length_a   1.000
_cell.length_b   1.000
_cell.length_c   1.000
_cell.angle_alpha   90.00
_cell.angle_beta   90.00
_cell.angle_gamma   90.00
#
_symmetry.space_group_name_H-M   'P 1'
#
loop_
_entity.id
_entity.type
_entity.pdbx_description
1 polymer ?
#
loop_
_entity_poly.entity_id
_entity_poly.type
_entity_poly.pdbx_seq_one_letter_code
_entity_poly.pdbx_strand_id
1 'polypeptide(L)' 'SRQRSWGTPMTLFVHKDTKALHPRSVELIEEVAKRIEKEGLEAWFSLDAKELIGDDANYYEKVSDTLDVWFDSG' A
#
# COMPACT_ATOMS: atom_id res chain seq x y z
N SER A 1 -9.43 -8.99 18.83
CA SER A 1 -8.06 -8.48 18.68
C SER A 1 -8.07 -7.43 17.59
N ARG A 2 -7.99 -6.13 17.91
CA ARG A 2 -7.77 -5.10 16.90
C ARG A 2 -6.26 -4.91 16.86
N GLN A 3 -5.60 -5.49 15.86
CA GLN A 3 -4.23 -5.09 15.52
C GLN A 3 -4.31 -3.60 15.21
N ARG A 4 -3.89 -2.75 16.14
CA ARG A 4 -3.65 -1.34 15.85
C ARG A 4 -2.29 -1.31 15.19
N SER A 5 -2.28 -1.26 13.86
CA SER A 5 -1.07 -0.99 13.09
C SER A 5 -0.54 0.39 13.47
N TRP A 6 0.41 0.44 14.40
CA TRP A 6 1.13 1.65 14.80
C TRP A 6 2.32 1.90 13.84
N GLY A 7 2.03 1.97 12.54
CA GLY A 7 3.04 2.20 11.51
C GLY A 7 2.46 2.84 10.25
N THR A 8 3.27 3.59 9.52
CA THR A 8 2.90 4.13 8.21
C THR A 8 2.68 2.95 7.25
N PRO A 9 1.52 2.82 6.60
CA PRO A 9 1.30 1.75 5.63
C PRO A 9 2.28 1.88 4.47
N MET A 10 2.90 0.77 4.08
CA MET A 10 3.66 0.72 2.82
C MET A 10 2.66 0.64 1.66
N THR A 11 2.38 1.78 1.03
CA THR A 11 1.39 1.93 -0.05
C THR A 11 1.94 1.44 -1.39
N LEU A 12 2.37 0.19 -1.42
CA LEU A 12 3.06 -0.44 -2.54
C LEU A 12 2.21 -1.54 -3.18
N PHE A 13 2.46 -1.74 -4.47
CA PHE A 13 1.98 -2.88 -5.25
C PHE A 13 3.16 -3.75 -5.63
N VAL A 14 3.07 -5.04 -5.34
CA VAL A 14 4.10 -6.05 -5.64
C VAL A 14 3.54 -7.09 -6.59
N HIS A 15 4.34 -7.52 -7.57
CA HIS A 15 3.95 -8.56 -8.50
C HIS A 15 3.83 -9.89 -7.75
N LYS A 16 2.75 -10.64 -7.98
CA LYS A 16 2.43 -11.88 -7.25
C LYS A 16 3.54 -12.92 -7.36
N ASP A 17 4.07 -13.12 -8.58
CA ASP A 17 5.12 -14.11 -8.84
C ASP A 17 6.54 -13.63 -8.56
N THR A 18 6.94 -12.47 -9.10
CA THR A 18 8.33 -12.00 -9.04
C THR A 18 8.67 -11.21 -7.79
N LYS A 19 7.65 -10.78 -7.04
CA LYS A 19 7.76 -9.83 -5.91
C LYS A 19 8.40 -8.49 -6.30
N ALA A 20 8.52 -8.20 -7.59
CA ALA A 20 8.98 -6.91 -8.09
C ALA A 20 7.94 -5.81 -7.82
N LEU A 21 8.40 -4.60 -7.56
CA LEU A 21 7.54 -3.43 -7.43
C LEU A 21 6.86 -3.10 -8.75
N HIS A 22 5.67 -2.49 -8.66
CA HIS A 22 4.99 -1.96 -9.83
C HIS A 22 5.85 -0.87 -10.52
N PRO A 23 5.96 -0.86 -11.85
CA PRO A 23 6.79 0.13 -12.56
C PRO A 23 6.43 1.59 -12.25
N ARG A 24 5.14 1.82 -11.93
CA ARG A 24 4.59 3.13 -11.53
C ARG A 24 4.62 3.41 -10.01
N SER A 25 5.40 2.66 -9.21
CA SER A 25 5.35 2.77 -7.75
C SER A 25 5.49 4.19 -7.21
N VAL A 26 6.36 5.02 -7.77
CA VAL A 26 6.56 6.41 -7.31
C VAL A 26 5.30 7.26 -7.48
N GLU A 27 4.64 7.15 -8.63
CA GLU A 27 3.38 7.84 -8.94
C GLU A 27 2.25 7.36 -8.01
N LEU A 28 2.12 6.03 -7.86
CA LEU A 28 1.06 5.43 -7.04
C LEU A 28 1.19 5.81 -5.56
N ILE A 29 2.42 5.90 -5.04
CA ILE A 29 2.66 6.37 -3.66
C ILE A 29 2.12 7.79 -3.48
N GLU A 30 2.39 8.70 -4.44
CA GLU A 30 1.93 10.09 -4.36
C GLU A 30 0.39 10.17 -4.44
N GLU A 31 -0.24 9.42 -5.33
CA GLU A 31 -1.69 9.36 -5.44
C GLU A 31 -2.34 8.85 -4.15
N VAL A 32 -1.79 7.79 -3.57
CA VAL A 32 -2.31 7.24 -2.30
C VAL A 32 -2.05 8.20 -1.15
N ALA A 33 -0.89 8.86 -1.10
CA ALA A 33 -0.58 9.86 -0.07
C ALA A 33 -1.62 11.00 -0.07
N LYS A 34 -2.00 11.50 -1.26
CA LYS A 34 -3.05 12.53 -1.40
C LYS A 34 -4.42 12.05 -0.94
N ARG A 35 -4.75 10.76 -1.12
CA ARG A 35 -5.99 10.17 -0.61
C ARG A 35 -5.95 10.03 0.90
N ILE A 36 -4.85 9.51 1.46
CA ILE A 36 -4.65 9.37 2.90
C ILE A 36 -4.70 10.73 3.61
N GLU A 37 -4.13 11.78 3.03
CA GLU A 37 -4.20 13.14 3.58
C GLU A 37 -5.65 13.63 3.75
N LYS A 38 -6.55 13.24 2.84
CA LYS A 38 -7.96 13.67 2.84
C LYS A 38 -8.87 12.77 3.66
N GLU A 39 -8.67 11.46 3.56
CA GLU A 39 -9.62 10.43 4.01
C GLU A 39 -9.05 9.56 5.15
N GLY A 40 -7.78 9.76 5.53
CA GLY A 40 -7.08 8.98 6.53
C GLY A 40 -6.56 7.64 6.01
N LEU A 41 -5.98 6.83 6.91
CA LEU A 41 -5.36 5.55 6.56
C LEU A 41 -6.35 4.55 5.95
N GLU A 42 -7.62 4.61 6.35
CA GLU A 42 -8.69 3.76 5.82
C GLU A 42 -8.80 3.88 4.30
N ALA A 43 -8.47 5.04 3.73
CA ALA A 43 -8.48 5.27 2.29
C ALA A 43 -7.61 4.26 1.53
N TRP A 44 -6.44 3.89 2.08
CA TRP A 44 -5.60 2.85 1.50
C TRP A 44 -6.20 1.47 1.70
N PHE A 45 -6.69 1.15 2.90
CA PHE A 45 -7.21 -0.18 3.19
C PHE A 45 -8.49 -0.50 2.40
N SER A 46 -9.38 0.47 2.21
CA SER A 46 -10.62 0.32 1.46
C SER A 46 -10.46 0.44 -0.06
N LEU A 47 -9.31 0.94 -0.55
CA LEU A 47 -9.06 1.13 -1.98
C LEU A 47 -9.06 -0.20 -2.74
N ASP A 48 -9.85 -0.29 -3.83
CA ASP A 48 -9.68 -1.35 -4.81
C ASP A 48 -8.41 -1.09 -5.65
N ALA A 49 -7.54 -2.09 -5.73
CA ALA A 49 -6.34 -2.05 -6.56
C ALA A 49 -6.67 -1.67 -8.02
N LYS A 50 -7.80 -2.17 -8.53
CA LYS A 50 -8.22 -1.94 -9.91
C LYS A 50 -8.50 -0.46 -10.21
N GLU A 51 -8.87 0.36 -9.20
CA GLU A 51 -9.05 1.79 -9.37
C GLU A 51 -7.73 2.55 -9.65
N LEU A 52 -6.61 2.01 -9.17
CA LEU A 52 -5.31 2.69 -9.24
C LEU A 52 -4.40 2.11 -10.33
N ILE A 53 -4.43 0.79 -10.50
CA ILE A 53 -3.56 0.06 -11.45
C ILE A 53 -4.33 -0.67 -12.55
N GLY A 54 -5.66 -0.59 -12.59
CA GLY A 54 -6.46 -1.19 -13.66
C GLY A 54 -6.26 -2.70 -13.75
N ASP A 55 -6.06 -3.21 -14.97
CA ASP A 55 -5.90 -4.64 -15.21
C ASP A 55 -4.58 -5.21 -14.67
N ASP A 56 -3.61 -4.36 -14.30
CA ASP A 56 -2.41 -4.81 -13.60
C ASP A 56 -2.75 -5.41 -12.22
N ALA A 57 -3.92 -5.11 -11.65
CA ALA A 57 -4.42 -5.77 -10.42
C ALA A 57 -4.55 -7.31 -10.55
N ASN A 58 -4.57 -7.84 -11.78
CA ASN A 58 -4.51 -9.29 -12.01
C ASN A 58 -3.14 -9.88 -11.64
N TYR A 59 -2.05 -9.11 -11.81
CA TYR A 59 -0.68 -9.55 -11.61
C TYR A 59 -0.05 -9.00 -10.33
N TYR A 60 -0.58 -7.90 -9.81
CA TYR A 60 -0.06 -7.21 -8.64
C TYR A 60 -1.01 -7.33 -7.44
N GLU A 61 -0.45 -7.32 -6.24
CA GLU A 61 -1.17 -7.31 -4.97
C GLU A 61 -0.77 -6.09 -4.13
N LYS A 62 -1.74 -5.52 -3.39
CA LYS A 62 -1.49 -4.45 -2.42
C LYS A 62 -0.71 -5.03 -1.25
N VAL A 63 0.37 -4.35 -0.86
CA VAL A 63 1.06 -4.67 0.40
C VAL A 63 0.17 -4.20 1.55
N SER A 64 -0.36 -5.17 2.31
CA SER A 64 -1.16 -4.91 3.51
C SER A 64 -0.32 -4.93 4.80
N ASP A 65 0.96 -5.29 4.70
CA ASP A 65 1.84 -5.35 5.85
C ASP A 65 2.17 -3.93 6.32
N THR A 66 1.84 -3.67 7.58
CA THR A 66 2.29 -2.49 8.30
C THR A 66 3.68 -2.78 8.86
N LEU A 67 4.66 -1.91 8.56
CA LEU A 67 6.01 -2.06 9.09
C LEU A 67 5.92 -2.07 10.62
N ASP A 68 6.28 -3.20 11.22
CA ASP A 68 6.19 -3.41 12.67
C ASP A 68 7.22 -2.52 13.37
N VAL A 69 6.82 -1.91 14.49
CA VAL A 69 7.54 -0.87 15.26
C VAL A 69 8.91 -1.30 15.81
N TRP A 70 9.34 -2.52 15.54
CA TRP A 70 10.65 -3.05 15.92
C TRP A 70 11.81 -2.48 15.10
N PHE A 71 11.54 -1.76 14.00
CA PHE A 71 12.60 -1.17 13.17
C PHE A 71 13.03 0.25 13.60
N ASP A 72 12.28 0.93 14.49
CA ASP A 72 12.57 2.31 14.94
C ASP A 72 13.38 2.37 16.26
N SER A 73 13.87 1.22 16.76
CA SER A 73 14.59 1.11 18.04
C SER A 73 16.09 0.79 17.90
N GLY A 74 16.63 0.86 16.68
CA GLY A 74 18.04 0.63 16.36
C GLY A 74 18.85 1.91 16.27
#